data_AF-A0A817M5Y3-F1
#
_entry.id   AF-A0A817M5Y3-F1
#
_cell.length_a   1.000
_cell.length_b   1.000
_cell.length_c   1.000
_cell.angle_alpha   90.00
_cell.angle_beta   90.00
_cell.angle_gamma   90.00
#
_symmetry.space_group_name_H-M   'P 1'
#
loop_
_entity.id
_entity.type
_entity.pdbx_description
1 polymer ?
#
loop_
_entity_poly.entity_id
_entity_poly.type
_entity_poly.pdbx_seq_one_letter_code
_entity_poly.pdbx_strand_id
1 'polypeptide(L)'
;MVSHRPEIHSGNYHFCFDTKNEKDKMSYINPIWLDDCEENLSLINEWKTCIRLPIKQDGRVDSSKRKFDDIHARLLLFLNRLRQIEIIDQKRNNQTDINIFTRIDHAQGQIIELQKKTTSEQIIKSFWLVVKKVVQLPINIKVMQFSDIKCDAESTTLAIAYPLDHIHEKSSYENLPCQPLFAYLPLRSYGFRFILQADFEVPATRQEILRDNGWNEWLKKEMIQLLPLAYEYFKILPDILQTCSIDVQNHIGSLNLIQTIKYFIKTIPTYNDIDPYFNSFIDKSIQGLMGSIQLPVIIDEINQTIQWISPTQCVFVRDSFIKEIFTSDLLFSHFKNYYLNKQFVHECDQSILIKLGCRKLDFSNILRLIRSLYTQNEQEHTTKTTNIEQIAQWFLCIDYSLQQERERPGFNIDDDNQREQTTIEQLKQMKIIPLKDQTQLVSIEQYQERAIFFPLDKSIPYAKHLKIVLEDLPTIDERLLDYIEKKYPRRLESIKRLLKDLDKIIINFEHHY
;
A
#
# COMPACT_ATOMS: atom_id res chain seq x y z
N MET A 1 -34.25 -6.75 -22.18
CA MET A 1 -34.74 -8.14 -22.19
C MET A 1 -34.37 -8.80 -23.51
N VAL A 2 -33.87 -10.05 -23.46
CA VAL A 2 -33.22 -10.76 -24.58
C VAL A 2 -34.18 -11.63 -25.39
N SER A 3 -35.26 -12.14 -24.77
CA SER A 3 -36.29 -12.96 -25.40
C SER A 3 -37.71 -12.49 -25.05
N HIS A 4 -38.67 -12.82 -25.90
CA HIS A 4 -40.11 -12.70 -25.62
C HIS A 4 -40.76 -14.03 -25.19
N ARG A 5 -40.07 -15.14 -25.50
CA ARG A 5 -40.55 -16.50 -25.30
C ARG A 5 -39.45 -17.39 -24.70
N PRO A 6 -39.04 -17.17 -23.44
CA PRO A 6 -38.08 -18.05 -22.79
C PRO A 6 -38.71 -19.45 -22.57
N GLU A 7 -37.92 -20.49 -22.84
CA GLU A 7 -38.31 -21.90 -22.68
C GLU A 7 -37.40 -22.54 -21.63
N ILE A 8 -37.97 -23.37 -20.75
CA ILE A 8 -37.26 -24.03 -19.65
C ILE A 8 -37.54 -25.52 -19.75
N HIS A 9 -36.48 -26.30 -19.79
CA HIS A 9 -36.51 -27.76 -19.86
C HIS A 9 -35.67 -28.33 -18.71
N SER A 10 -36.27 -29.08 -17.80
CA SER A 10 -35.53 -29.72 -16.71
C SER A 10 -36.15 -31.03 -16.28
N GLY A 11 -35.40 -32.12 -16.41
CA GLY A 11 -35.96 -33.46 -16.24
C GLY A 11 -37.18 -33.64 -17.14
N ASN A 12 -38.34 -33.94 -16.54
CA ASN A 12 -39.60 -34.16 -17.25
C ASN A 12 -40.47 -32.89 -17.39
N TYR A 13 -39.96 -31.73 -16.96
CA TYR A 13 -40.72 -30.46 -16.99
C TYR A 13 -40.28 -29.60 -18.18
N HIS A 14 -41.22 -29.30 -19.06
CA HIS A 14 -41.01 -28.47 -20.25
C HIS A 14 -42.11 -27.43 -20.37
N PHE A 15 -41.75 -26.15 -20.26
CA PHE A 15 -42.71 -25.05 -20.36
C PHE A 15 -42.03 -23.79 -20.90
N CYS A 16 -42.85 -22.86 -21.40
CA CYS A 16 -42.40 -21.55 -21.84
C CYS A 16 -43.25 -20.43 -21.24
N PHE A 17 -42.75 -19.20 -21.31
CA PHE A 17 -43.53 -18.00 -21.03
C PHE A 17 -43.68 -17.21 -22.32
N ASP A 18 -44.83 -16.58 -22.59
CA ASP A 18 -45.01 -15.78 -23.80
C ASP A 18 -45.56 -14.39 -23.50
N THR A 19 -44.69 -13.40 -23.59
CA THR A 19 -45.05 -11.98 -23.36
C THR A 19 -45.95 -11.37 -24.43
N LYS A 20 -46.14 -12.03 -25.58
CA LYS A 20 -47.01 -11.57 -26.67
C LYS A 20 -48.42 -12.13 -26.56
N ASN A 21 -48.66 -13.10 -25.68
CA ASN A 21 -49.95 -13.74 -25.52
C ASN A 21 -50.91 -12.78 -24.82
N GLU A 22 -52.03 -12.42 -25.47
CA GLU A 22 -52.94 -11.39 -24.95
C GLU A 22 -53.62 -11.77 -23.63
N LYS A 23 -53.68 -13.07 -23.32
CA LYS A 23 -54.22 -13.62 -22.07
C LYS A 23 -53.35 -13.33 -20.84
N ASP A 24 -52.05 -13.08 -21.02
CA ASP A 24 -51.08 -12.80 -19.94
C ASP A 24 -50.94 -11.30 -19.61
N LYS A 25 -51.72 -10.42 -20.26
CA LYS A 25 -51.82 -8.98 -19.88
C LYS A 25 -52.55 -8.76 -18.54
N MET A 26 -53.20 -9.80 -18.02
CA MET A 26 -53.96 -9.76 -16.76
C MET A 26 -53.08 -10.20 -15.59
N SER A 27 -52.16 -9.33 -15.16
CA SER A 27 -51.41 -9.31 -13.88
C SER A 27 -50.63 -10.56 -13.41
N TYR A 28 -50.69 -11.71 -14.09
CA TYR A 28 -50.05 -12.97 -13.66
C TYR A 28 -49.30 -13.63 -14.83
N ILE A 29 -48.08 -14.09 -14.55
CA ILE A 29 -47.22 -14.80 -15.52
C ILE A 29 -47.55 -16.30 -15.44
N ASN A 30 -48.31 -16.82 -16.41
CA ASN A 30 -48.66 -18.24 -16.46
C ASN A 30 -47.67 -19.04 -17.33
N PRO A 31 -47.09 -20.14 -16.83
CA PRO A 31 -46.30 -21.04 -17.66
C PRO A 31 -47.20 -21.82 -18.64
N ILE A 32 -46.75 -21.94 -19.89
CA ILE A 32 -47.42 -22.70 -20.95
C ILE A 32 -46.66 -24.01 -21.12
N TRP A 33 -47.30 -25.14 -20.84
CA TRP A 33 -46.72 -26.48 -21.02
C TRP A 33 -46.41 -26.77 -22.50
N LEU A 34 -45.29 -27.43 -22.74
CA LEU A 34 -44.89 -27.91 -24.06
C LEU A 34 -45.13 -29.42 -24.11
N ASP A 35 -46.15 -29.85 -24.83
CA ASP A 35 -46.62 -31.24 -24.86
C ASP A 35 -45.68 -32.18 -25.64
N ASP A 36 -44.97 -31.64 -26.64
CA ASP A 36 -43.90 -32.32 -27.37
C ASP A 36 -42.74 -31.34 -27.57
N CYS A 37 -41.50 -31.79 -27.36
CA CYS A 37 -40.31 -31.08 -27.84
C CYS A 37 -40.33 -31.14 -29.38
N GLU A 38 -41.16 -30.30 -30.03
CA GLU A 38 -41.43 -30.30 -31.47
C GLU A 38 -40.19 -30.06 -32.35
N GLU A 39 -39.06 -29.68 -31.75
CA GLU A 39 -37.78 -29.63 -32.44
C GLU A 39 -36.89 -30.71 -31.85
N ASN A 40 -36.36 -31.60 -32.71
CA ASN A 40 -35.23 -32.50 -32.43
C ASN A 40 -34.02 -31.67 -31.97
N LEU A 41 -34.06 -31.17 -30.74
CA LEU A 41 -32.97 -30.47 -30.09
C LEU A 41 -32.05 -31.55 -29.58
N SER A 42 -31.21 -32.05 -30.48
CA SER A 42 -30.23 -33.12 -30.28
C SER A 42 -29.36 -32.94 -29.03
N LEU A 43 -29.28 -31.72 -28.49
CA LEU A 43 -28.52 -31.37 -27.29
C LEU A 43 -29.33 -31.41 -25.99
N ILE A 44 -30.67 -31.30 -25.98
CA ILE A 44 -31.45 -31.18 -24.72
C ILE A 44 -31.27 -32.39 -23.81
N ASN A 45 -31.17 -33.59 -24.40
CA ASN A 45 -31.01 -34.84 -23.64
C ASN A 45 -29.67 -34.95 -22.91
N GLU A 46 -28.69 -34.09 -23.21
CA GLU A 46 -27.39 -34.07 -22.56
C GLU A 46 -27.37 -33.20 -21.28
N TRP A 47 -28.37 -32.31 -21.08
CA TRP A 47 -28.39 -31.33 -20.00
C TRP A 47 -29.46 -31.65 -18.93
N LYS A 48 -29.11 -31.50 -17.65
CA LYS A 48 -30.07 -31.65 -16.53
C LYS A 48 -31.15 -30.54 -16.51
N THR A 49 -30.74 -29.33 -16.88
CA THR A 49 -31.59 -28.15 -16.98
C THR A 49 -31.08 -27.32 -18.16
N CYS A 50 -31.97 -26.97 -19.07
CA CYS A 50 -31.70 -26.12 -20.22
C CYS A 50 -32.68 -24.94 -20.20
N ILE A 51 -32.16 -23.72 -20.33
CA ILE A 51 -32.96 -22.50 -20.49
C ILE A 51 -32.67 -21.96 -21.88
N ARG A 52 -33.66 -22.03 -22.78
CA ARG A 52 -33.56 -21.53 -24.14
C ARG A 52 -34.15 -20.12 -24.19
N LEU A 53 -33.35 -19.18 -24.71
CA LEU A 53 -33.73 -17.78 -24.82
C LEU A 53 -33.70 -17.36 -26.30
N PRO A 54 -34.77 -17.60 -27.08
CA PRO A 54 -34.87 -17.15 -28.47
C PRO A 54 -34.65 -15.64 -28.57
N ILE A 55 -33.63 -15.21 -29.31
CA ILE A 55 -33.21 -13.81 -29.36
C ILE A 55 -34.25 -12.99 -30.13
N LYS A 56 -34.60 -11.81 -29.60
CA LYS A 56 -35.47 -10.84 -30.32
C LYS A 56 -34.79 -10.38 -31.62
N GLN A 57 -35.58 -10.27 -32.70
CA GLN A 57 -35.08 -9.87 -34.02
C GLN A 57 -34.65 -8.39 -34.12
N ASP A 58 -34.82 -7.60 -33.06
CA ASP A 58 -34.58 -6.14 -33.02
C ASP A 58 -33.09 -5.71 -32.98
N GLY A 59 -32.17 -6.46 -33.59
CA GLY A 59 -30.78 -6.00 -33.83
C GLY A 59 -29.86 -5.85 -32.61
N ARG A 60 -30.28 -6.21 -31.39
CA ARG A 60 -29.44 -6.08 -30.15
C ARG A 60 -28.43 -7.21 -29.93
N VAL A 61 -28.24 -8.09 -30.92
CA VAL A 61 -27.38 -9.28 -30.82
C VAL A 61 -25.93 -8.89 -30.52
N ASP A 62 -25.39 -7.88 -31.23
CA ASP A 62 -23.98 -7.48 -31.09
C ASP A 62 -23.68 -6.86 -29.72
N SER A 63 -24.63 -6.10 -29.15
CA SER A 63 -24.51 -5.55 -27.80
C SER A 63 -24.53 -6.62 -26.71
N SER A 64 -25.15 -7.77 -26.97
CA SER A 64 -25.22 -8.89 -26.02
C SER A 64 -23.96 -9.75 -26.11
N LYS A 65 -23.39 -9.92 -27.32
CA LYS A 65 -22.12 -10.61 -27.54
C LYS A 65 -20.97 -9.98 -26.75
N ARG A 66 -20.83 -8.64 -26.83
CA ARG A 66 -19.80 -7.91 -26.08
C ARG A 66 -19.86 -8.13 -24.56
N LYS A 67 -21.06 -8.39 -24.02
CA LYS A 67 -21.21 -8.67 -22.58
C LYS A 67 -20.72 -10.06 -22.16
N PHE A 68 -20.64 -11.01 -23.09
CA PHE A 68 -20.04 -12.31 -22.83
C PHE A 68 -18.50 -12.23 -22.83
N ASP A 69 -17.92 -11.27 -23.55
CA ASP A 69 -16.48 -11.01 -23.52
C ASP A 69 -16.02 -10.45 -22.16
N ASP A 70 -16.92 -9.75 -21.45
CA ASP A 70 -16.69 -9.23 -20.09
C ASP A 70 -16.73 -10.33 -19.01
N ILE A 71 -17.03 -11.59 -19.36
CA ILE A 71 -17.05 -12.69 -18.40
C ILE A 71 -15.62 -13.07 -18.04
N HIS A 72 -15.37 -13.18 -16.74
CA HIS A 72 -14.05 -13.46 -16.19
C HIS A 72 -14.08 -14.61 -15.18
N ALA A 73 -12.99 -15.37 -15.09
CA ALA A 73 -12.85 -16.48 -14.16
C ALA A 73 -13.08 -16.05 -12.69
N ARG A 74 -12.83 -14.78 -12.36
CA ARG A 74 -13.04 -14.20 -11.00
C ARG A 74 -14.48 -14.34 -10.50
N LEU A 75 -15.46 -14.53 -11.39
CA LEU A 75 -16.85 -14.82 -11.01
C LEU A 75 -16.98 -16.09 -10.16
N LEU A 76 -16.08 -17.07 -10.36
CA LEU A 76 -16.10 -18.34 -9.64
C LEU A 76 -15.49 -18.24 -8.23
N LEU A 77 -14.76 -17.16 -7.91
CA LEU A 77 -13.88 -17.06 -6.73
C LEU A 77 -14.60 -17.30 -5.40
N PHE A 78 -15.86 -16.85 -5.27
CA PHE A 78 -16.65 -16.98 -4.03
C PHE A 78 -17.88 -17.87 -4.17
N LEU A 79 -18.07 -18.52 -5.32
CA LEU A 79 -19.20 -19.44 -5.51
C LEU A 79 -18.94 -20.76 -4.77
N ASN A 80 -19.97 -21.28 -4.10
CA ASN A 80 -19.83 -22.47 -3.26
C ASN A 80 -19.82 -23.78 -4.06
N ARG A 81 -20.62 -23.85 -5.13
CA ARG A 81 -20.85 -25.10 -5.90
C ARG A 81 -20.39 -25.02 -7.34
N LEU A 82 -20.53 -23.87 -7.99
CA LEU A 82 -20.14 -23.69 -9.39
C LEU A 82 -18.61 -23.67 -9.49
N ARG A 83 -18.05 -24.61 -10.26
CA ARG A 83 -16.60 -24.75 -10.45
C ARG A 83 -16.14 -24.45 -11.88
N GLN A 84 -17.05 -24.51 -12.84
CA GLN A 84 -16.73 -24.29 -14.24
C GLN A 84 -17.88 -23.56 -14.94
N ILE A 85 -17.52 -22.63 -15.82
CA ILE A 85 -18.42 -21.97 -16.77
C ILE A 85 -17.83 -22.16 -18.15
N GLU A 86 -18.63 -22.66 -19.08
CA GLU A 86 -18.24 -22.83 -20.48
C GLU A 86 -19.16 -22.00 -21.36
N ILE A 87 -18.55 -21.22 -22.25
CA ILE A 87 -19.25 -20.38 -23.23
C ILE A 87 -18.85 -20.88 -24.61
N ILE A 88 -19.85 -21.28 -25.39
CA ILE A 88 -19.69 -21.80 -26.74
C ILE A 88 -20.40 -20.85 -27.71
N ASP A 89 -19.64 -20.15 -28.55
CA ASP A 89 -20.19 -19.35 -29.66
C ASP A 89 -20.09 -20.13 -30.97
N GLN A 90 -21.24 -20.58 -31.47
CA GLN A 90 -21.36 -21.30 -32.74
C GLN A 90 -21.60 -20.31 -33.88
N LYS A 91 -20.57 -20.06 -34.69
CA LYS A 91 -20.65 -19.14 -35.84
C LYS A 91 -21.23 -19.84 -37.08
N ARG A 92 -21.84 -19.05 -37.98
CA ARG A 92 -22.43 -19.53 -39.25
C ARG A 92 -21.45 -20.29 -40.17
N ASN A 93 -20.15 -20.12 -40.00
CA ASN A 93 -19.11 -20.74 -40.83
C ASN A 93 -18.61 -22.09 -40.25
N ASN A 94 -19.36 -22.75 -39.37
CA ASN A 94 -18.95 -23.94 -38.60
C ASN A 94 -17.70 -23.73 -37.71
N GLN A 95 -17.29 -22.48 -37.48
CA GLN A 95 -16.28 -22.15 -36.47
C GLN A 95 -16.95 -22.06 -35.11
N THR A 96 -16.33 -22.67 -34.10
CA THR A 96 -16.81 -22.67 -32.71
C THR A 96 -15.75 -22.05 -31.82
N ASP A 97 -16.08 -20.93 -31.19
CA ASP A 97 -15.22 -20.32 -30.18
C ASP A 97 -15.69 -20.78 -28.81
N ILE A 98 -14.77 -21.35 -28.03
CA ILE A 98 -15.05 -21.93 -26.73
C ILE A 98 -14.17 -21.22 -25.70
N ASN A 99 -14.82 -20.64 -24.69
CA ASN A 99 -14.17 -20.07 -23.53
C ASN A 99 -14.58 -20.86 -22.28
N ILE A 100 -13.60 -21.50 -21.65
CA ILE A 100 -13.80 -22.29 -20.43
C ILE A 100 -13.13 -21.56 -19.26
N PHE A 101 -13.91 -21.29 -18.23
CA PHE A 101 -13.44 -20.74 -16.97
C PHE A 101 -13.56 -21.79 -15.88
N THR A 102 -12.47 -22.12 -15.21
CA THR A 102 -12.44 -23.18 -14.20
C THR A 102 -11.83 -22.67 -12.90
N ARG A 103 -12.39 -23.12 -11.77
CA ARG A 103 -11.88 -22.87 -10.44
C ARG A 103 -11.40 -24.18 -9.81
N ILE A 104 -10.17 -24.15 -9.29
CA ILE A 104 -9.56 -25.25 -8.56
C ILE A 104 -9.16 -24.74 -7.17
N ASP A 105 -9.59 -25.46 -6.14
CA ASP A 105 -9.32 -25.11 -4.74
C ASP A 105 -8.13 -25.95 -4.24
N HIS A 106 -7.04 -25.29 -3.85
CA HIS A 106 -5.85 -25.89 -3.25
C HIS A 106 -5.78 -25.58 -1.75
N ALA A 107 -4.98 -26.34 -1.00
CA ALA A 107 -4.78 -26.14 0.45
C ALA A 107 -6.09 -25.88 1.22
N GLN A 108 -7.07 -26.78 1.05
CA GLN A 108 -8.40 -26.68 1.68
C GLN A 108 -9.18 -25.39 1.32
N GLY A 109 -8.92 -24.81 0.15
CA GLY A 109 -9.62 -23.64 -0.36
C GLY A 109 -9.01 -22.30 0.05
N GLN A 110 -7.80 -22.30 0.63
CA GLN A 110 -7.03 -21.10 0.94
C GLN A 110 -6.36 -20.50 -0.30
N ILE A 111 -5.86 -21.37 -1.19
CA ILE A 111 -5.29 -20.96 -2.47
C ILE A 111 -6.27 -21.36 -3.57
N ILE A 112 -6.75 -20.38 -4.33
CA ILE A 112 -7.68 -20.62 -5.43
C ILE A 112 -6.96 -20.34 -6.74
N GLU A 113 -6.93 -21.35 -7.61
CA GLU A 113 -6.48 -21.24 -8.99
C GLU A 113 -7.70 -21.00 -9.89
N LEU A 114 -7.64 -19.92 -10.65
CA LEU A 114 -8.62 -19.57 -11.66
C LEU A 114 -7.97 -19.70 -13.03
N GLN A 115 -8.58 -20.51 -13.89
CA GLN A 115 -8.10 -20.79 -15.23
C GLN A 115 -9.05 -20.20 -16.28
N LYS A 116 -8.50 -19.63 -17.35
CA LYS A 116 -9.21 -19.29 -18.58
C LYS A 116 -8.56 -20.04 -19.74
N LYS A 117 -9.35 -20.85 -20.45
CA LYS A 117 -8.95 -21.56 -21.67
C LYS A 117 -9.79 -21.06 -22.84
N THR A 118 -9.14 -20.69 -23.93
CA THR A 118 -9.78 -20.24 -25.19
C THR A 118 -9.33 -21.17 -26.33
N THR A 119 -10.15 -21.34 -27.38
CA THR A 119 -9.91 -22.27 -28.50
C THR A 119 -8.50 -22.20 -29.12
N SER A 120 -7.89 -21.02 -29.15
CA SER A 120 -6.62 -20.73 -29.85
C SER A 120 -5.48 -20.26 -28.95
N GLU A 121 -5.68 -20.16 -27.64
CA GLU A 121 -4.69 -19.59 -26.70
C GLU A 121 -4.27 -20.59 -25.62
N GLN A 122 -3.11 -20.32 -25.01
CA GLN A 122 -2.64 -21.06 -23.84
C GLN A 122 -3.60 -20.84 -22.65
N ILE A 123 -3.62 -21.79 -21.71
CA ILE A 123 -4.41 -21.68 -20.48
C ILE A 123 -3.80 -20.56 -19.63
N ILE A 124 -4.55 -19.48 -19.44
CA ILE A 124 -4.16 -18.38 -18.55
C ILE A 124 -4.57 -18.77 -17.15
N LYS A 125 -3.62 -18.76 -16.22
CA LYS A 125 -3.83 -19.06 -14.80
C LYS A 125 -3.69 -17.80 -13.97
N SER A 126 -4.46 -17.73 -12.89
CA SER A 126 -4.30 -16.70 -11.85
C SER A 126 -4.52 -17.32 -10.48
N PHE A 127 -3.71 -16.94 -9.51
CA PHE A 127 -3.73 -17.51 -8.16
C PHE A 127 -4.15 -16.48 -7.14
N TRP A 128 -4.97 -16.91 -6.18
CA TRP A 128 -5.57 -16.04 -5.18
C TRP A 128 -5.44 -16.66 -3.78
N LEU A 129 -4.96 -15.88 -2.82
CA LEU A 129 -5.09 -16.21 -1.40
C LEU A 129 -6.45 -15.73 -0.93
N VAL A 130 -7.33 -16.66 -0.53
CA VAL A 130 -8.68 -16.37 -0.06
C VAL A 130 -8.81 -16.69 1.43
N VAL A 131 -9.13 -15.66 2.19
CA VAL A 131 -9.34 -15.74 3.63
C VAL A 131 -10.81 -15.48 3.92
N LYS A 132 -11.45 -16.41 4.63
CA LYS A 132 -12.88 -16.37 4.95
C LYS A 132 -13.09 -16.30 6.44
N LYS A 133 -14.14 -15.60 6.84
CA LYS A 133 -14.60 -15.52 8.21
C LYS A 133 -16.12 -15.62 8.25
N VAL A 134 -16.62 -16.57 9.03
CA VAL A 134 -18.06 -16.70 9.30
C VAL A 134 -18.39 -15.85 10.52
N VAL A 135 -19.40 -14.98 10.40
CA VAL A 135 -19.85 -14.08 11.45
C VAL A 135 -21.31 -14.39 11.76
N GLN A 136 -21.63 -14.52 13.06
CA GLN A 136 -22.99 -14.76 13.52
C GLN A 136 -23.81 -13.47 13.52
N LEU A 137 -25.04 -13.53 13.02
CA LEU A 137 -25.90 -12.36 12.94
C LEU A 137 -26.44 -12.01 14.34
N PRO A 138 -26.23 -10.78 14.83
CA PRO A 138 -26.83 -10.35 16.08
C PRO A 138 -28.34 -10.14 15.90
N ILE A 139 -29.11 -10.37 16.98
CA ILE A 139 -30.58 -10.44 16.97
C ILE A 139 -31.22 -9.15 16.44
N ASN A 140 -30.66 -8.00 16.79
CA ASN A 140 -31.13 -6.67 16.36
C ASN A 140 -31.03 -6.45 14.84
N ILE A 141 -30.03 -7.03 14.18
CA ILE A 141 -29.86 -6.94 12.72
C ILE A 141 -30.84 -7.88 12.00
N LYS A 142 -31.12 -9.07 12.56
CA LYS A 142 -32.12 -10.00 12.02
C LYS A 142 -33.51 -9.35 11.89
N VAL A 143 -33.89 -8.50 12.85
CA VAL A 143 -35.18 -7.81 12.85
C VAL A 143 -35.26 -6.73 11.76
N MET A 144 -34.14 -6.06 11.43
CA MET A 144 -34.12 -4.96 10.45
C MET A 144 -34.15 -5.43 8.99
N GLN A 145 -33.58 -6.59 8.68
CA GLN A 145 -33.41 -7.05 7.29
C GLN A 145 -34.52 -7.99 6.81
N PHE A 146 -35.22 -8.67 7.73
CA PHE A 146 -36.09 -9.80 7.42
C PHE A 146 -37.54 -9.63 7.89
N SER A 147 -38.01 -8.39 8.10
CA SER A 147 -39.37 -8.12 8.59
C SER A 147 -40.47 -8.73 7.70
N ASP A 148 -40.21 -8.94 6.41
CA ASP A 148 -41.18 -9.49 5.46
C ASP A 148 -40.79 -10.87 4.85
N ILE A 149 -39.56 -11.35 5.06
CA ILE A 149 -39.08 -12.63 4.53
C ILE A 149 -38.34 -13.37 5.63
N LYS A 150 -38.95 -14.43 6.18
CA LYS A 150 -38.31 -15.38 7.10
C LYS A 150 -37.07 -15.99 6.43
N CYS A 151 -35.91 -15.37 6.60
CA CYS A 151 -34.63 -15.96 6.27
C CYS A 151 -33.97 -16.36 7.58
N ASP A 152 -33.92 -17.66 7.87
CA ASP A 152 -33.31 -18.24 9.07
C ASP A 152 -31.77 -18.23 9.01
N ALA A 153 -31.16 -17.30 8.27
CA ALA A 153 -29.72 -17.22 8.14
C ALA A 153 -29.11 -16.80 9.48
N GLU A 154 -28.49 -17.76 10.17
CA GLU A 154 -27.85 -17.53 11.48
C GLU A 154 -26.50 -16.83 11.36
N SER A 155 -25.83 -16.99 10.21
CA SER A 155 -24.50 -16.46 9.96
C SER A 155 -24.32 -15.98 8.53
N THR A 156 -23.41 -15.02 8.35
CA THR A 156 -22.92 -14.58 7.04
C THR A 156 -21.43 -14.91 6.89
N THR A 157 -20.94 -15.04 5.65
CA THR A 157 -19.53 -15.25 5.35
C THR A 157 -18.94 -14.00 4.72
N LEU A 158 -17.94 -13.44 5.41
CA LEU A 158 -17.08 -12.38 4.93
C LEU A 158 -15.82 -13.01 4.33
N ALA A 159 -15.31 -12.44 3.24
CA ALA A 159 -14.07 -12.89 2.66
C ALA A 159 -13.23 -11.74 2.11
N ILE A 160 -11.92 -11.97 2.13
CA ILE A 160 -10.92 -11.12 1.49
C ILE A 160 -10.04 -12.00 0.60
N ALA A 161 -9.77 -11.56 -0.62
CA ALA A 161 -8.97 -12.31 -1.58
C ALA A 161 -7.86 -11.44 -2.19
N TYR A 162 -6.63 -11.91 -2.06
CA TYR A 162 -5.43 -11.24 -2.57
C TYR A 162 -4.95 -11.93 -3.85
N PRO A 163 -4.72 -11.21 -4.94
CA PRO A 163 -4.07 -11.78 -6.13
C PRO A 163 -2.61 -12.11 -5.79
N LEU A 164 -2.14 -13.29 -6.14
CA LEU A 164 -0.76 -13.73 -5.89
C LEU A 164 0.16 -13.55 -7.10
N ASP A 165 -0.40 -13.32 -8.28
CA ASP A 165 0.37 -13.20 -9.52
C ASP A 165 1.36 -12.02 -9.49
N HIS A 166 1.08 -10.99 -8.68
CA HIS A 166 1.90 -9.79 -8.55
C HIS A 166 2.82 -9.79 -7.32
N ILE A 167 2.94 -10.91 -6.59
CA ILE A 167 3.66 -10.96 -5.31
C ILE A 167 5.17 -10.67 -5.43
N HIS A 168 5.76 -11.01 -6.58
CA HIS A 168 7.16 -10.75 -6.89
C HIS A 168 7.40 -9.38 -7.56
N GLU A 169 6.35 -8.64 -7.90
CA GLU A 169 6.52 -7.36 -8.57
C GLU A 169 7.11 -6.30 -7.63
N LYS A 170 8.29 -5.83 -8.00
CA LYS A 170 8.96 -4.67 -7.37
C LYS A 170 8.35 -3.32 -7.77
N SER A 171 7.26 -3.34 -8.55
CA SER A 171 6.56 -2.16 -9.05
C SER A 171 5.99 -1.31 -7.90
N SER A 172 5.79 -0.01 -8.08
CA SER A 172 5.17 0.83 -7.03
C SER A 172 3.72 0.38 -6.74
N TYR A 173 3.17 0.79 -5.61
CA TYR A 173 1.75 0.62 -5.25
C TYR A 173 0.79 0.92 -6.41
N GLU A 174 1.07 1.97 -7.19
CA GLU A 174 0.24 2.46 -8.31
C GLU A 174 0.08 1.44 -9.44
N ASN A 175 1.01 0.50 -9.57
CA ASN A 175 0.98 -0.53 -10.61
C ASN A 175 0.10 -1.73 -10.24
N LEU A 176 -0.29 -1.88 -8.96
CA LEU A 176 -1.20 -2.95 -8.56
C LEU A 176 -2.61 -2.65 -9.06
N PRO A 177 -3.27 -3.57 -9.80
CA PRO A 177 -4.59 -3.31 -10.35
C PRO A 177 -5.64 -3.20 -9.25
N CYS A 178 -6.49 -2.19 -9.36
CA CYS A 178 -7.67 -2.08 -8.51
C CYS A 178 -8.61 -3.27 -8.71
N GLN A 179 -9.15 -3.78 -7.61
CA GLN A 179 -10.06 -4.92 -7.59
C GLN A 179 -11.51 -4.47 -7.32
N PRO A 180 -12.50 -5.10 -7.95
CA PRO A 180 -13.89 -4.80 -7.68
C PRO A 180 -14.33 -5.32 -6.30
N LEU A 181 -15.32 -4.66 -5.72
CA LEU A 181 -16.04 -5.18 -4.55
C LEU A 181 -16.97 -6.31 -5.00
N PHE A 182 -17.19 -7.34 -4.17
CA PHE A 182 -18.04 -8.47 -4.52
C PHE A 182 -19.26 -8.60 -3.61
N ALA A 183 -20.40 -8.85 -4.25
CA ALA A 183 -21.62 -9.36 -3.63
C ALA A 183 -22.04 -10.64 -4.38
N TYR A 184 -21.27 -11.71 -4.18
CA TYR A 184 -21.17 -12.92 -5.01
C TYR A 184 -20.69 -12.69 -6.45
N LEU A 185 -21.13 -11.61 -7.09
CA LEU A 185 -20.67 -11.12 -8.38
C LEU A 185 -19.93 -9.78 -8.21
N PRO A 186 -19.00 -9.44 -9.13
CA PRO A 186 -18.30 -8.17 -9.13
C PRO A 186 -19.27 -6.97 -9.21
N LEU A 187 -18.98 -5.96 -8.42
CA LEU A 187 -19.52 -4.61 -8.49
C LEU A 187 -18.43 -3.68 -9.04
N ARG A 188 -18.60 -2.36 -8.91
CA ARG A 188 -17.51 -1.41 -9.22
C ARG A 188 -16.31 -1.56 -8.27
N SER A 189 -15.17 -1.01 -8.70
CA SER A 189 -14.00 -0.81 -7.84
C SER A 189 -14.21 0.38 -6.88
N TYR A 190 -13.67 0.24 -5.67
CA TYR A 190 -13.62 1.27 -4.63
C TYR A 190 -12.19 1.64 -4.23
N GLY A 191 -11.18 1.19 -4.98
CA GLY A 191 -9.76 1.54 -4.75
C GLY A 191 -8.90 0.46 -4.10
N PHE A 192 -9.50 -0.64 -3.66
CA PHE A 192 -8.78 -1.78 -3.06
C PHE A 192 -7.89 -2.52 -4.07
N ARG A 193 -6.77 -3.06 -3.60
CA ARG A 193 -5.86 -3.94 -4.39
C ARG A 193 -6.10 -5.43 -4.15
N PHE A 194 -7.10 -5.72 -3.33
CA PHE A 194 -7.62 -7.04 -3.02
C PHE A 194 -9.14 -7.00 -3.14
N ILE A 195 -9.76 -8.17 -3.33
CA ILE A 195 -11.22 -8.27 -3.40
C ILE A 195 -11.77 -8.41 -1.98
N LEU A 196 -12.78 -7.60 -1.67
CA LEU A 196 -13.63 -7.81 -0.51
C LEU A 196 -14.95 -8.42 -0.97
N GLN A 197 -15.41 -9.46 -0.26
CA GLN A 197 -16.68 -10.09 -0.50
C GLN A 197 -17.49 -10.13 0.79
N ALA A 198 -18.75 -9.69 0.68
CA ALA A 198 -19.79 -9.91 1.66
C ALA A 198 -21.13 -10.00 0.91
N ASP A 199 -22.20 -10.31 1.60
CA ASP A 199 -23.58 -10.29 1.11
C ASP A 199 -24.18 -8.88 1.18
N PHE A 200 -23.48 -7.92 0.56
CA PHE A 200 -23.94 -6.54 0.50
C PHE A 200 -25.30 -6.41 -0.18
N GLU A 201 -26.13 -5.54 0.37
CA GLU A 201 -27.36 -5.10 -0.28
C GLU A 201 -27.03 -4.10 -1.38
N VAL A 202 -27.57 -4.36 -2.57
CA VAL A 202 -27.29 -3.63 -3.80
C VAL A 202 -28.60 -3.28 -4.51
N PRO A 203 -28.69 -2.13 -5.20
CA PRO A 203 -29.84 -1.80 -6.03
C PRO A 203 -29.95 -2.76 -7.22
N ALA A 204 -31.10 -2.77 -7.89
CA ALA A 204 -31.36 -3.63 -9.05
C ALA A 204 -30.33 -3.49 -10.19
N THR A 205 -29.73 -2.31 -10.33
CA THR A 205 -28.67 -2.04 -11.33
C THR A 205 -27.35 -2.72 -10.99
N ARG A 206 -27.11 -3.06 -9.71
CA ARG A 206 -25.88 -3.66 -9.17
C ARG A 206 -24.58 -2.90 -9.53
N GLN A 207 -24.68 -1.59 -9.75
CA GLN A 207 -23.50 -0.75 -10.07
C GLN A 207 -22.71 -0.36 -8.81
N GLU A 208 -23.40 -0.14 -7.69
CA GLU A 208 -22.80 0.25 -6.42
C GLU A 208 -23.53 -0.38 -5.23
N ILE A 209 -22.99 -0.21 -4.01
CA ILE A 209 -23.65 -0.63 -2.77
C ILE A 209 -24.58 0.48 -2.27
N LEU A 210 -25.63 0.10 -1.52
CA LEU A 210 -26.48 1.06 -0.83
C LEU A 210 -25.73 1.62 0.39
N ARG A 211 -25.46 2.94 0.41
CA ARG A 211 -24.58 3.59 1.40
C ARG A 211 -25.25 3.94 2.74
N ASP A 212 -26.58 3.88 2.81
CA ASP A 212 -27.34 4.29 4.00
C ASP A 212 -28.24 3.15 4.53
N ASN A 213 -27.70 1.93 4.53
CA ASN A 213 -28.38 0.75 5.04
C ASN A 213 -27.65 0.18 6.25
N GLY A 214 -28.41 -0.08 7.33
CA GLY A 214 -27.89 -0.68 8.56
C GLY A 214 -27.18 -2.01 8.34
N TRP A 215 -27.61 -2.81 7.35
CA TRP A 215 -26.95 -4.06 6.98
C TRP A 215 -25.53 -3.85 6.46
N ASN A 216 -25.36 -3.02 5.43
CA ASN A 216 -24.06 -2.75 4.82
C ASN A 216 -23.10 -2.06 5.81
N GLU A 217 -23.62 -1.17 6.66
CA GLU A 217 -22.84 -0.55 7.73
C GLU A 217 -22.38 -1.56 8.80
N TRP A 218 -23.23 -2.52 9.15
CA TRP A 218 -22.86 -3.62 10.05
C TRP A 218 -21.80 -4.53 9.42
N LEU A 219 -21.99 -4.96 8.16
CA LEU A 219 -20.98 -5.73 7.42
C LEU A 219 -19.63 -5.02 7.39
N LYS A 220 -19.62 -3.73 7.06
CA LYS A 220 -18.39 -2.92 7.05
C LYS A 220 -17.68 -2.91 8.40
N LYS A 221 -18.42 -2.90 9.52
CA LYS A 221 -17.84 -3.00 10.88
C LYS A 221 -17.23 -4.37 11.14
N GLU A 222 -17.92 -5.44 10.77
CA GLU A 222 -17.40 -6.81 10.97
C GLU A 222 -16.20 -7.11 10.07
N MET A 223 -16.19 -6.56 8.86
CA MET A 223 -15.10 -6.71 7.89
C MET A 223 -13.76 -6.19 8.41
N ILE A 224 -13.74 -5.25 9.38
CA ILE A 224 -12.51 -4.70 9.99
C ILE A 224 -11.57 -5.83 10.46
N GLN A 225 -12.13 -6.97 10.85
CA GLN A 225 -11.40 -8.13 11.36
C GLN A 225 -10.71 -8.95 10.23
N LEU A 226 -11.02 -8.69 8.96
CA LEU A 226 -10.46 -9.42 7.82
C LEU A 226 -8.99 -9.08 7.56
N LEU A 227 -8.57 -7.84 7.76
CA LEU A 227 -7.17 -7.43 7.54
C LEU A 227 -6.20 -8.08 8.54
N PRO A 228 -6.48 -8.05 9.87
CA PRO A 228 -5.71 -8.81 10.85
C PRO A 228 -5.71 -10.31 10.58
N LEU A 229 -6.84 -10.88 10.17
CA LEU A 229 -6.92 -12.29 9.82
C LEU A 229 -6.06 -12.59 8.58
N ALA A 230 -6.10 -11.75 7.56
CA ALA A 230 -5.27 -11.91 6.37
C ALA A 230 -3.77 -11.87 6.71
N TYR A 231 -3.35 -10.98 7.61
CA TYR A 231 -1.97 -10.95 8.09
C TYR A 231 -1.52 -12.30 8.68
N GLU A 232 -2.37 -12.96 9.47
CA GLU A 232 -2.08 -14.30 10.00
C GLU A 232 -1.85 -15.33 8.89
N TYR A 233 -2.68 -15.30 7.83
CA TYR A 233 -2.49 -16.16 6.66
C TYR A 233 -1.23 -15.81 5.86
N PHE A 234 -0.87 -14.53 5.74
CA PHE A 234 0.37 -14.12 5.07
C PHE A 234 1.64 -14.55 5.81
N LYS A 235 1.58 -14.74 7.14
CA LYS A 235 2.69 -15.29 7.92
C LYS A 235 2.97 -16.76 7.56
N ILE A 236 1.92 -17.55 7.39
CA ILE A 236 2.02 -18.98 7.06
C ILE A 236 1.93 -19.28 5.56
N LEU A 237 1.77 -18.25 4.71
CA LEU A 237 1.65 -18.39 3.26
C LEU A 237 2.80 -19.19 2.64
N PRO A 238 4.08 -18.98 3.01
CA PRO A 238 5.17 -19.81 2.50
C PRO A 238 4.95 -21.30 2.76
N ASP A 239 4.46 -21.67 3.94
CA ASP A 239 4.19 -23.06 4.32
C ASP A 239 2.98 -23.62 3.58
N ILE A 240 1.91 -22.82 3.44
CA ILE A 240 0.72 -23.19 2.65
C ILE A 240 1.12 -23.53 1.22
N LEU A 241 1.98 -22.71 0.59
CA LEU A 241 2.42 -22.94 -0.79
C LEU A 241 3.24 -24.21 -0.94
N GLN A 242 4.03 -24.60 0.06
CA GLN A 242 4.77 -25.88 0.04
C GLN A 242 3.83 -27.10 0.05
N THR A 243 2.63 -26.97 0.61
CA THR A 243 1.62 -28.05 0.56
C THR A 243 0.84 -28.10 -0.75
N CYS A 244 0.93 -27.07 -1.60
CA CYS A 244 0.24 -27.01 -2.89
C CYS A 244 0.95 -27.85 -3.95
N SER A 245 0.30 -28.11 -5.08
CA SER A 245 0.88 -28.86 -6.20
C SER A 245 2.14 -28.17 -6.75
N ILE A 246 3.02 -28.95 -7.38
CA ILE A 246 4.26 -28.43 -7.98
C ILE A 246 3.99 -27.35 -9.04
N ASP A 247 2.86 -27.43 -9.76
CA ASP A 247 2.46 -26.42 -10.74
C ASP A 247 2.20 -25.05 -10.09
N VAL A 248 1.54 -25.04 -8.92
CA VAL A 248 1.28 -23.82 -8.14
C VAL A 248 2.61 -23.23 -7.66
N GLN A 249 3.49 -24.09 -7.13
CA GLN A 249 4.81 -23.68 -6.63
C GLN A 249 5.70 -23.12 -7.73
N ASN A 250 5.67 -23.71 -8.92
CA ASN A 250 6.44 -23.23 -10.08
C ASN A 250 5.91 -21.89 -10.62
N HIS A 251 4.60 -21.67 -10.56
CA HIS A 251 3.99 -20.43 -11.04
C HIS A 251 4.21 -19.27 -10.07
N ILE A 252 3.97 -19.49 -8.78
CA ILE A 252 4.11 -18.44 -7.76
C ILE A 252 5.58 -18.23 -7.40
N GLY A 253 6.39 -19.29 -7.40
CA GLY A 253 7.78 -19.26 -6.95
C GLY A 253 7.93 -19.49 -5.45
N SER A 254 9.19 -19.61 -5.01
CA SER A 254 9.51 -19.70 -3.58
C SER A 254 9.40 -18.33 -2.93
N LEU A 255 8.60 -18.25 -1.86
CA LEU A 255 8.38 -17.04 -1.09
C LEU A 255 9.02 -17.15 0.28
N ASN A 256 9.63 -16.05 0.72
CA ASN A 256 10.02 -15.89 2.12
C ASN A 256 9.03 -14.97 2.87
N LEU A 257 9.09 -15.00 4.20
CA LEU A 257 8.21 -14.22 5.07
C LEU A 257 8.32 -12.70 4.82
N ILE A 258 9.51 -12.21 4.45
CA ILE A 258 9.70 -10.79 4.11
C ILE A 258 8.86 -10.42 2.88
N GLN A 259 8.89 -11.23 1.83
CA GLN A 259 8.14 -10.99 0.60
C GLN A 259 6.63 -11.05 0.84
N THR A 260 6.14 -12.01 1.62
CA THR A 260 4.70 -12.16 1.87
C THR A 260 4.15 -11.00 2.71
N ILE A 261 4.83 -10.63 3.80
CA ILE A 261 4.40 -9.51 4.64
C ILE A 261 4.57 -8.16 3.92
N LYS A 262 5.64 -7.98 3.14
CA LYS A 262 5.82 -6.78 2.31
C LYS A 262 4.69 -6.63 1.31
N TYR A 263 4.33 -7.70 0.61
CA TYR A 263 3.23 -7.69 -0.34
C TYR A 263 1.89 -7.35 0.33
N PHE A 264 1.62 -7.96 1.49
CA PHE A 264 0.43 -7.63 2.30
C PHE A 264 0.36 -6.13 2.62
N ILE A 265 1.41 -5.54 3.18
CA ILE A 265 1.41 -4.11 3.53
C ILE A 265 1.27 -3.24 2.28
N LYS A 266 1.96 -3.60 1.19
CA LYS A 266 1.87 -2.93 -0.11
C LYS A 266 0.45 -2.95 -0.67
N THR A 267 -0.40 -3.92 -0.33
CA THR A 267 -1.78 -3.96 -0.84
C THR A 267 -2.77 -3.11 -0.04
N ILE A 268 -2.37 -2.57 1.12
CA ILE A 268 -3.22 -1.73 1.97
C ILE A 268 -3.40 -0.35 1.30
N PRO A 269 -4.64 0.08 1.02
CA PRO A 269 -4.87 1.33 0.29
C PRO A 269 -4.66 2.57 1.15
N THR A 270 -4.21 3.65 0.51
CA THR A 270 -4.13 4.99 1.11
C THR A 270 -5.46 5.74 0.96
N TYR A 271 -5.65 6.81 1.73
CA TYR A 271 -6.88 7.63 1.67
C TYR A 271 -7.15 8.27 0.31
N ASN A 272 -6.10 8.53 -0.48
CA ASN A 272 -6.25 9.20 -1.77
C ASN A 272 -6.77 8.24 -2.84
N ASP A 273 -6.56 6.93 -2.65
CA ASP A 273 -6.88 5.91 -3.65
C ASP A 273 -8.24 5.24 -3.42
N ILE A 274 -8.81 5.39 -2.23
CA ILE A 274 -9.99 4.66 -1.78
C ILE A 274 -11.24 5.56 -1.74
N ASP A 275 -12.40 4.97 -2.03
CA ASP A 275 -13.68 5.65 -1.86
C ASP A 275 -13.87 6.07 -0.38
N PRO A 276 -14.24 7.33 -0.09
CA PRO A 276 -14.37 7.84 1.27
C PRO A 276 -15.27 7.01 2.19
N TYR A 277 -16.24 6.29 1.63
CA TYR A 277 -17.11 5.39 2.37
C TYR A 277 -16.35 4.32 3.18
N PHE A 278 -15.17 3.89 2.69
CA PHE A 278 -14.34 2.86 3.31
C PHE A 278 -13.17 3.41 4.14
N ASN A 279 -13.02 4.74 4.28
CA ASN A 279 -11.96 5.34 5.09
C ASN A 279 -11.95 4.83 6.54
N SER A 280 -13.12 4.83 7.19
CA SER A 280 -13.23 4.31 8.57
C SER A 280 -12.94 2.81 8.65
N PHE A 281 -13.19 2.05 7.59
CA PHE A 281 -12.86 0.62 7.56
C PHE A 281 -11.34 0.44 7.56
N ILE A 282 -10.60 1.19 6.73
CA ILE A 282 -9.13 1.11 6.67
C ILE A 282 -8.51 1.51 8.00
N ASP A 283 -8.92 2.63 8.59
CA ASP A 283 -8.32 3.12 9.83
C ASP A 283 -8.52 2.16 10.99
N LYS A 284 -9.74 1.64 11.16
CA LYS A 284 -10.03 0.66 12.20
C LYS A 284 -9.35 -0.68 11.93
N SER A 285 -9.19 -1.07 10.67
CA SER A 285 -8.47 -2.30 10.30
C SER A 285 -6.98 -2.19 10.61
N ILE A 286 -6.37 -1.04 10.32
CA ILE A 286 -4.98 -0.75 10.69
C ILE A 286 -4.82 -0.71 12.21
N GLN A 287 -5.77 -0.10 12.93
CA GLN A 287 -5.77 -0.13 14.40
C GLN A 287 -5.80 -1.56 14.96
N GLY A 288 -6.62 -2.44 14.37
CA GLY A 288 -6.64 -3.85 14.73
C GLY A 288 -5.32 -4.59 14.42
N LEU A 289 -4.58 -4.16 13.39
CA LEU A 289 -3.27 -4.71 13.04
C LEU A 289 -2.15 -4.29 13.98
N MET A 290 -2.19 -3.07 14.54
CA MET A 290 -1.09 -2.54 15.38
C MET A 290 -0.72 -3.44 16.57
N GLY A 291 -1.65 -4.22 17.09
CA GLY A 291 -1.41 -5.13 18.22
C GLY A 291 -0.73 -6.46 17.86
N SER A 292 -0.80 -6.90 16.61
CA SER A 292 -0.32 -8.23 16.18
C SER A 292 0.79 -8.18 15.14
N ILE A 293 0.87 -7.08 14.37
CA ILE A 293 1.81 -6.97 13.27
C ILE A 293 3.24 -6.84 13.80
N GLN A 294 4.14 -7.61 13.20
CA GLN A 294 5.57 -7.51 13.40
C GLN A 294 6.24 -7.19 12.06
N LEU A 295 7.29 -6.37 12.12
CA LEU A 295 8.08 -5.94 10.97
C LEU A 295 9.54 -6.37 11.13
N PRO A 296 10.22 -6.69 10.02
CA PRO A 296 11.60 -7.13 10.07
C PRO A 296 12.53 -5.94 10.21
N VAL A 297 13.39 -6.00 11.22
CA VAL A 297 14.48 -5.05 11.45
C VAL A 297 15.82 -5.74 11.29
N ILE A 298 16.82 -4.97 10.86
CA ILE A 298 18.20 -5.46 10.71
C ILE A 298 18.95 -5.08 11.99
N ILE A 299 19.41 -6.09 12.73
CA ILE A 299 20.17 -5.87 13.97
C ILE A 299 21.66 -5.80 13.66
N ASP A 300 22.14 -6.76 12.88
CA ASP A 300 23.52 -6.83 12.44
C ASP A 300 23.59 -6.63 10.92
N GLU A 301 24.21 -5.54 10.49
CA GLU A 301 24.37 -5.23 9.07
C GLU A 301 25.35 -6.18 8.36
N ILE A 302 26.30 -6.77 9.10
CA ILE A 302 27.35 -7.65 8.58
C ILE A 302 26.75 -9.03 8.28
N ASN A 303 26.04 -9.59 9.26
CA ASN A 303 25.44 -10.91 9.15
C ASN A 303 24.01 -10.89 8.58
N GLN A 304 23.45 -9.69 8.32
CA GLN A 304 22.05 -9.48 7.91
C GLN A 304 21.04 -10.22 8.80
N THR A 305 21.29 -10.27 10.11
CA THR A 305 20.36 -10.92 11.04
C THR A 305 19.08 -10.11 11.14
N ILE A 306 17.95 -10.77 10.87
CA ILE A 306 16.63 -10.17 10.87
C ILE A 306 15.88 -10.60 12.12
N GLN A 307 15.35 -9.63 12.86
CA GLN A 307 14.40 -9.88 13.93
C GLN A 307 13.05 -9.25 13.60
N TRP A 308 11.97 -9.90 14.00
CA TRP A 308 10.61 -9.40 13.85
C TRP A 308 10.17 -8.71 15.14
N ILE A 309 9.90 -7.41 15.06
CA ILE A 309 9.54 -6.57 16.21
C ILE A 309 8.29 -5.72 15.93
N SER A 310 7.73 -5.10 16.96
CA SER A 310 6.58 -4.22 16.82
C SER A 310 6.93 -2.94 16.03
N PRO A 311 6.03 -2.45 15.15
CA PRO A 311 6.21 -1.20 14.41
C PRO A 311 6.57 0.00 15.28
N THR A 312 6.10 0.06 16.53
CA THR A 312 6.37 1.20 17.44
C THR A 312 7.84 1.38 17.77
N GLN A 313 8.64 0.32 17.59
CA GLN A 313 10.09 0.30 17.79
C GLN A 313 10.86 0.43 16.45
N CYS A 314 10.14 0.49 15.32
CA CYS A 314 10.73 0.61 14.00
C CYS A 314 10.88 2.08 13.60
N VAL A 315 12.07 2.42 13.11
CA VAL A 315 12.38 3.70 12.50
C VAL A 315 12.72 3.48 11.03
N PHE A 316 12.20 4.32 10.14
CA PHE A 316 12.55 4.27 8.72
C PHE A 316 13.13 5.59 8.22
N VAL A 317 14.08 5.45 7.30
CA VAL A 317 14.78 6.55 6.62
C VAL A 317 15.01 6.15 5.17
N ARG A 318 14.58 6.99 4.22
CA ARG A 318 14.77 6.72 2.79
C ARG A 318 16.19 7.04 2.31
N ASP A 319 16.83 8.03 2.92
CA ASP A 319 18.18 8.43 2.54
C ASP A 319 19.20 7.45 3.13
N SER A 320 19.95 6.79 2.26
CA SER A 320 21.05 5.90 2.67
C SER A 320 22.13 6.67 3.43
N PHE A 321 22.34 7.94 3.13
CA PHE A 321 23.35 8.78 3.77
C PHE A 321 23.08 9.00 5.25
N ILE A 322 21.83 9.25 5.64
CA ILE A 322 21.46 9.38 7.06
C ILE A 322 21.70 8.07 7.81
N LYS A 323 21.43 6.94 7.15
CA LYS A 323 21.66 5.62 7.73
C LYS A 323 23.15 5.31 7.92
N GLU A 324 24.02 5.80 7.04
CA GLU A 324 25.48 5.67 7.20
C GLU A 324 26.02 6.45 8.40
N ILE A 325 25.41 7.59 8.71
CA ILE A 325 25.85 8.48 9.80
C ILE A 325 25.33 8.00 11.15
N PHE A 326 24.04 7.67 11.23
CA PHE A 326 23.41 7.21 12.47
C PHE A 326 23.31 5.69 12.46
N THR A 327 24.32 5.03 13.04
CA THR A 327 24.38 3.58 13.11
C THR A 327 23.22 2.97 13.91
N SER A 328 22.92 1.70 13.65
CA SER A 328 21.89 0.95 14.39
C SER A 328 22.14 0.95 15.90
N ASP A 329 23.41 0.89 16.33
CA ASP A 329 23.80 0.89 17.74
C ASP A 329 23.46 2.21 18.44
N LEU A 330 23.70 3.33 17.76
CA LEU A 330 23.37 4.66 18.26
C LEU A 330 21.85 4.83 18.39
N LEU A 331 21.09 4.35 17.41
CA LEU A 331 19.64 4.42 17.45
C LEU A 331 19.07 3.58 18.61
N PHE A 332 19.63 2.39 18.83
CA PHE A 332 19.23 1.51 19.91
C PHE A 332 19.62 2.05 21.29
N SER A 333 20.80 2.66 21.44
CA SER A 333 21.26 3.21 22.72
C SER A 333 20.38 4.37 23.19
N HIS A 334 19.99 5.26 22.27
CA HIS A 334 19.24 6.48 22.61
C HIS A 334 17.72 6.32 22.61
N PHE A 335 17.17 5.57 21.66
CA PHE A 335 15.72 5.47 21.49
C PHE A 335 15.16 4.07 21.71
N LYS A 336 16.03 3.05 21.88
CA LYS A 336 15.62 1.63 21.93
C LYS A 336 14.80 1.22 20.69
N ASN A 337 15.15 1.83 19.55
CA ASN A 337 14.52 1.60 18.25
C ASN A 337 15.50 1.00 17.27
N TYR A 338 14.97 0.40 16.20
CA TYR A 338 15.75 -0.26 15.15
C TYR A 338 15.36 0.23 13.77
N TYR A 339 16.30 0.13 12.81
CA TYR A 339 16.00 0.44 11.42
C TYR A 339 15.16 -0.64 10.76
N LEU A 340 14.07 -0.22 10.13
CA LEU A 340 13.22 -1.07 9.31
C LEU A 340 14.00 -1.59 8.09
N ASN A 341 13.71 -2.83 7.70
CA ASN A 341 14.31 -3.44 6.50
C ASN A 341 14.09 -2.56 5.25
N LYS A 342 15.18 -2.36 4.48
CA LYS A 342 15.22 -1.46 3.30
C LYS A 342 14.11 -1.76 2.28
N GLN A 343 13.74 -3.03 2.08
CA GLN A 343 12.70 -3.40 1.11
C GLN A 343 11.34 -2.79 1.46
N PHE A 344 10.99 -2.73 2.75
CA PHE A 344 9.74 -2.10 3.19
C PHE A 344 9.79 -0.58 3.01
N VAL A 345 10.93 0.05 3.29
CA VAL A 345 11.09 1.51 3.17
C VAL A 345 10.96 2.01 1.73
N HIS A 346 11.40 1.22 0.76
CA HIS A 346 11.36 1.57 -0.66
C HIS A 346 10.04 1.20 -1.34
N GLU A 347 9.44 0.07 -1.00
CA GLU A 347 8.27 -0.47 -1.72
C GLU A 347 6.92 -0.20 -1.04
N CYS A 348 6.89 0.03 0.28
CA CYS A 348 5.65 0.33 1.00
C CYS A 348 5.39 1.84 1.11
N ASP A 349 4.12 2.21 1.20
CA ASP A 349 3.72 3.59 1.40
C ASP A 349 4.06 4.12 2.80
N GLN A 350 4.58 5.34 2.88
CA GLN A 350 5.02 5.94 4.15
C GLN A 350 3.85 6.23 5.09
N SER A 351 2.70 6.66 4.57
CA SER A 351 1.54 6.97 5.39
C SER A 351 1.02 5.72 6.10
N ILE A 352 1.05 4.57 5.41
CA ILE A 352 0.68 3.28 5.99
C ILE A 352 1.69 2.85 7.06
N LEU A 353 2.99 2.95 6.80
CA LEU A 353 4.02 2.64 7.80
C LEU A 353 3.87 3.49 9.06
N ILE A 354 3.61 4.79 8.91
CA ILE A 354 3.37 5.70 10.04
C ILE A 354 2.09 5.31 10.80
N LYS A 355 0.99 5.02 10.10
CA LYS A 355 -0.26 4.56 10.71
C LYS A 355 -0.12 3.23 11.46
N LEU A 356 0.77 2.34 11.01
CA LEU A 356 1.09 1.09 11.71
C LEU A 356 1.88 1.32 13.00
N GLY A 357 2.49 2.50 13.17
CA GLY A 357 3.26 2.88 14.35
C GLY A 357 4.75 3.12 14.09
N CYS A 358 5.23 2.92 12.86
CA CYS A 358 6.63 3.20 12.52
C CYS A 358 6.93 4.69 12.61
N ARG A 359 8.10 5.04 13.15
CA ARG A 359 8.53 6.43 13.26
C ARG A 359 9.40 6.81 12.08
N LYS A 360 9.08 7.94 11.44
CA LYS A 360 10.04 8.60 10.55
C LYS A 360 11.08 9.30 11.43
N LEU A 361 12.36 9.21 11.06
CA LEU A 361 13.39 10.00 11.71
C LEU A 361 13.16 11.48 11.34
N ASP A 362 12.59 12.24 12.27
CA ASP A 362 12.33 13.68 12.14
C ASP A 362 13.55 14.51 12.55
N PHE A 363 13.47 15.82 12.30
CA PHE A 363 14.56 16.73 12.63
C PHE A 363 14.92 16.72 14.12
N SER A 364 13.91 16.70 15.00
CA SER A 364 14.13 16.70 16.46
C SER A 364 14.91 15.47 16.92
N ASN A 365 14.59 14.28 16.40
CA ASN A 365 15.29 13.06 16.73
C ASN A 365 16.73 13.07 16.16
N ILE A 366 16.93 13.60 14.95
CA ILE A 366 18.26 13.79 14.36
C ILE A 366 19.12 14.69 15.24
N LEU A 367 18.60 15.85 15.68
CA LEU A 367 19.34 16.73 16.58
C LEU A 367 19.71 16.06 17.90
N ARG A 368 18.80 15.28 18.48
CA ARG A 368 19.09 14.54 19.72
C ARG A 368 20.22 13.53 19.53
N LEU A 369 20.29 12.85 18.38
CA LEU A 369 21.39 11.94 18.04
C LEU A 369 22.69 12.70 17.81
N ILE A 370 22.66 13.86 17.15
CA ILE A 370 23.86 14.69 16.97
C ILE A 370 24.36 15.19 18.32
N ARG A 371 23.47 15.65 19.21
CA ARG A 371 23.82 16.06 20.57
C ARG A 371 24.45 14.93 21.38
N SER A 372 23.96 13.71 21.22
CA SER A 372 24.53 12.59 21.96
C SER A 372 25.90 12.15 21.44
N LEU A 373 26.08 12.09 20.12
CA LEU A 373 27.39 11.88 19.50
C LEU A 373 28.38 12.95 19.96
N TYR A 374 27.93 14.20 20.03
CA TYR A 374 28.72 15.31 20.56
C TYR A 374 29.13 15.08 22.02
N THR A 375 28.18 14.71 22.89
CA THR A 375 28.44 14.51 24.32
C THR A 375 29.34 13.31 24.59
N GLN A 376 29.21 12.23 23.80
CA GLN A 376 30.11 11.07 23.86
C GLN A 376 31.53 11.46 23.44
N ASN A 377 31.67 12.25 22.38
CA ASN A 377 32.95 12.78 21.94
C ASN A 377 33.58 13.72 23.00
N GLU A 378 32.80 14.57 23.68
CA GLU A 378 33.32 15.40 24.79
C GLU A 378 33.91 14.57 25.96
N GLN A 379 33.37 13.38 26.24
CA GLN A 379 33.87 12.51 27.32
C GLN A 379 35.14 11.73 26.92
N GLU A 380 35.33 11.44 25.63
CA GLU A 380 36.51 10.74 25.12
C GLU A 380 37.67 11.69 24.72
N HIS A 381 37.43 12.99 24.63
CA HIS A 381 38.38 13.96 24.09
C HIS A 381 39.11 14.78 25.16
N THR A 382 40.18 14.19 25.70
CA THR A 382 41.33 14.96 26.19
C THR A 382 42.44 15.12 25.14
N THR A 383 42.38 14.47 23.96
CA THR A 383 43.55 14.51 23.03
C THR A 383 43.35 14.45 21.50
N LYS A 384 42.16 14.33 20.88
CA LYS A 384 42.05 14.42 19.40
C LYS A 384 40.80 15.12 18.90
N THR A 385 41.01 16.03 17.94
CA THR A 385 40.00 16.76 17.16
C THR A 385 38.90 15.83 16.65
N THR A 386 37.62 16.15 16.93
CA THR A 386 36.49 15.61 16.17
C THR A 386 36.77 15.78 14.68
N ASN A 387 36.72 14.69 13.90
CA ASN A 387 37.02 14.74 12.47
C ASN A 387 36.04 15.71 11.79
N ILE A 388 36.58 16.75 11.15
CA ILE A 388 35.82 17.77 10.40
C ILE A 388 34.82 17.13 9.41
N GLU A 389 35.14 15.93 8.93
CA GLU A 389 34.27 15.10 8.10
C GLU A 389 32.95 14.71 8.80
N GLN A 390 32.98 14.35 10.09
CA GLN A 390 31.79 14.00 10.86
C GLN A 390 30.92 15.24 11.10
N ILE A 391 31.53 16.39 11.34
CA ILE A 391 30.82 17.66 11.50
C ILE A 391 30.15 18.07 10.18
N ALA A 392 30.87 17.94 9.05
CA ALA A 392 30.29 18.17 7.73
C ALA A 392 29.09 17.25 7.45
N GLN A 393 29.21 15.97 7.84
CA GLN A 393 28.11 15.00 7.76
C GLN A 393 26.90 15.40 8.61
N TRP A 394 27.11 15.93 9.82
CA TRP A 394 26.02 16.45 10.65
C TRP A 394 25.31 17.64 10.00
N PHE A 395 26.05 18.60 9.45
CA PHE A 395 25.45 19.73 8.71
C PHE A 395 24.65 19.26 7.50
N LEU A 396 25.13 18.26 6.77
CA LEU A 396 24.40 17.65 5.65
C LEU A 396 23.11 16.95 6.10
N CYS A 397 23.12 16.27 7.27
CA CYS A 397 21.91 15.68 7.85
C CYS A 397 20.89 16.74 8.30
N ILE A 398 21.37 17.83 8.91
CA ILE A 398 20.54 18.96 9.36
C ILE A 398 19.88 19.63 8.15
N ASP A 399 20.66 19.98 7.12
CA ASP A 399 20.15 20.57 5.88
C ASP A 399 19.10 19.68 5.21
N TYR A 400 19.39 18.37 5.11
CA TYR A 400 18.48 17.42 4.50
C TYR A 400 17.16 17.25 5.29
N SER A 401 17.25 17.18 6.62
CA SER A 401 16.06 17.02 7.45
C SER A 401 15.18 18.26 7.44
N LEU A 402 15.75 19.46 7.41
CA LEU A 402 15.01 20.70 7.21
C LEU A 402 14.32 20.76 5.84
N GLN A 403 14.99 20.35 4.76
CA GLN A 403 14.38 20.26 3.44
C GLN A 403 13.19 19.29 3.44
N GLN A 404 13.33 18.11 4.05
CA GLN A 404 12.24 17.16 4.15
C GLN A 404 11.04 17.67 4.96
N GLU A 405 11.27 18.50 5.97
CA GLU A 405 10.18 19.14 6.72
C GLU A 405 9.48 20.21 5.89
N ARG A 406 10.21 20.98 5.09
CA ARG A 406 9.63 21.99 4.18
C ARG A 406 8.79 21.35 3.05
N GLU A 407 9.15 20.15 2.60
CA GLU A 407 8.46 19.41 1.52
C GLU A 407 7.25 18.59 2.00
N ARG A 408 6.87 18.67 3.29
CA ARG A 408 5.79 17.84 3.85
C ARG A 408 4.41 18.23 3.26
N PRO A 409 3.55 17.25 2.92
CA PRO A 409 2.18 17.54 2.50
C PRO A 409 1.37 18.13 3.65
N GLY A 410 0.70 19.26 3.41
CA GLY A 410 -0.01 20.03 4.45
C GLY A 410 0.84 21.11 5.13
N PHE A 411 1.93 21.56 4.49
CA PHE A 411 2.73 22.70 4.93
C PHE A 411 1.84 23.93 5.18
N ASN A 412 1.76 24.33 6.45
CA ASN A 412 1.05 25.54 6.85
C ASN A 412 2.09 26.55 7.29
N ILE A 413 2.17 27.66 6.55
CA ILE A 413 3.27 28.63 6.63
C ILE A 413 3.44 29.14 8.07
N ASP A 414 2.35 29.39 8.79
CA ASP A 414 2.42 30.03 10.11
C ASP A 414 2.88 29.09 11.25
N ASP A 415 2.34 27.87 11.32
CA ASP A 415 2.73 26.88 12.35
C ASP A 415 4.16 26.33 12.10
N ASP A 416 4.56 26.21 10.83
CA ASP A 416 5.88 25.71 10.46
C ASP A 416 6.97 26.78 10.60
N ASN A 417 6.65 28.06 10.40
CA ASN A 417 7.57 29.15 10.72
C ASN A 417 7.90 29.19 12.22
N GLN A 418 6.93 28.93 13.11
CA GLN A 418 7.19 28.86 14.55
C GLN A 418 8.08 27.67 14.92
N ARG A 419 7.81 26.50 14.32
CA ARG A 419 8.67 25.31 14.53
C ARG A 419 10.07 25.56 14.00
N GLU A 420 10.21 26.03 12.77
CA GLU A 420 11.49 26.36 12.16
C GLU A 420 12.28 27.37 13.01
N GLN A 421 11.63 28.37 13.60
CA GLN A 421 12.27 29.30 14.55
C GLN A 421 12.77 28.59 15.81
N THR A 422 11.95 27.77 16.48
CA THR A 422 12.39 27.00 17.65
C THR A 422 13.52 26.02 17.33
N THR A 423 13.50 25.47 16.13
CA THR A 423 14.50 24.55 15.59
C THR A 423 15.84 25.25 15.35
N ILE A 424 15.78 26.44 14.76
CA ILE A 424 16.94 27.31 14.55
C ILE A 424 17.52 27.78 15.88
N GLU A 425 16.69 28.15 16.86
CA GLU A 425 17.15 28.49 18.22
C GLU A 425 17.89 27.32 18.88
N GLN A 426 17.34 26.10 18.78
CA GLN A 426 18.00 24.90 19.28
C GLN A 426 19.34 24.60 18.59
N LEU A 427 19.47 24.92 17.29
CA LEU A 427 20.74 24.81 16.55
C LEU A 427 21.75 25.86 17.00
N LYS A 428 21.33 27.11 17.24
CA LYS A 428 22.21 28.19 17.71
C LYS A 428 22.87 27.89 19.06
N GLN A 429 22.17 27.13 19.90
CA GLN A 429 22.67 26.67 21.20
C GLN A 429 23.71 25.54 21.10
N MET A 430 23.79 24.84 19.97
CA MET A 430 24.68 23.70 19.83
C MET A 430 26.09 24.11 19.44
N LYS A 431 27.09 23.51 20.11
CA LYS A 431 28.51 23.69 19.80
C LYS A 431 28.92 22.84 18.59
N ILE A 432 28.48 23.21 17.39
CA ILE A 432 28.75 22.44 16.16
C ILE A 432 29.77 23.14 15.26
N ILE A 433 30.07 24.43 15.48
CA ILE A 433 30.92 25.20 14.57
C ILE A 433 32.40 24.91 14.85
N PRO A 434 33.15 24.34 13.88
CA PRO A 434 34.59 24.17 14.01
C PRO A 434 35.30 25.48 13.67
N LEU A 435 36.10 26.00 14.61
CA LEU A 435 36.99 27.13 14.36
C LEU A 435 38.32 26.67 13.75
N LYS A 436 38.95 27.56 12.98
CA LYS A 436 40.25 27.38 12.33
C LYS A 436 41.40 27.05 13.31
N ASP A 437 41.28 27.45 14.57
CA ASP A 437 42.25 27.09 15.62
C ASP A 437 42.20 25.61 16.04
N GLN A 438 41.15 24.87 15.62
CA GLN A 438 40.91 23.44 15.87
C GLN A 438 40.88 23.04 17.36
N THR A 439 40.82 24.00 18.29
CA THR A 439 40.90 23.73 19.72
C THR A 439 39.54 23.49 20.36
N GLN A 440 38.47 24.13 19.86
CA GLN A 440 37.12 24.04 20.44
C GLN A 440 36.02 24.12 19.37
N LEU A 441 34.92 23.39 19.59
CA LEU A 441 33.66 23.57 18.88
C LEU A 441 32.82 24.62 19.59
N VAL A 442 32.20 25.50 18.81
CA VAL A 442 31.57 26.72 19.33
C VAL A 442 30.08 26.74 18.99
N SER A 443 29.27 27.25 19.92
CA SER A 443 27.86 27.56 19.66
C SER A 443 27.71 29.02 19.25
N ILE A 444 26.71 29.29 18.42
CA ILE A 444 26.46 30.63 17.89
C ILE A 444 26.06 31.58 19.02
N GLU A 445 25.29 31.11 20.00
CA GLU A 445 24.93 31.93 21.17
C GLU A 445 26.14 32.30 22.03
N GLN A 446 27.10 31.39 22.23
CA GLN A 446 28.32 31.69 23.02
C GLN A 446 29.19 32.76 22.35
N TYR A 447 29.12 32.89 21.03
CA TYR A 447 29.94 33.81 20.25
C TYR A 447 29.17 35.03 19.74
N GLN A 448 27.96 35.32 20.21
CA GLN A 448 27.30 36.60 19.87
C GLN A 448 28.10 37.85 20.31
N GLU A 449 29.09 37.71 21.20
CA GLU A 449 30.05 38.76 21.54
C GLU A 449 31.21 38.92 20.52
N ARG A 450 31.45 37.93 19.63
CA ARG A 450 32.48 37.93 18.57
C ARG A 450 31.93 37.28 17.29
N ALA A 451 31.65 38.08 16.25
CA ALA A 451 31.14 37.59 14.97
C ALA A 451 31.98 36.42 14.40
N ILE A 452 31.32 35.34 13.95
CA ILE A 452 31.98 34.21 13.29
C ILE A 452 32.10 34.53 11.80
N PHE A 453 33.28 34.35 11.23
CA PHE A 453 33.56 34.71 9.83
C PHE A 453 33.62 33.48 8.93
N PHE A 454 33.06 33.61 7.73
CA PHE A 454 33.28 32.63 6.66
C PHE A 454 34.70 32.73 6.11
N PRO A 455 35.29 31.62 5.63
CA PRO A 455 36.54 31.67 4.91
C PRO A 455 36.41 32.51 3.64
N LEU A 456 37.37 33.40 3.42
CA LEU A 456 37.42 34.27 2.25
C LEU A 456 37.80 33.49 0.98
N ASP A 457 37.31 33.96 -0.17
CA ASP A 457 37.58 33.35 -1.47
C ASP A 457 39.08 33.40 -1.82
N LYS A 458 39.64 32.24 -2.18
CA LYS A 458 41.06 32.02 -2.51
C LYS A 458 41.45 32.59 -3.87
N SER A 459 40.46 33.04 -4.66
CA SER A 459 40.68 33.71 -5.95
C SER A 459 41.37 35.08 -5.81
N ILE A 460 41.40 35.65 -4.60
CA ILE A 460 41.92 37.00 -4.33
C ILE A 460 43.30 36.91 -3.63
N PRO A 461 44.38 37.48 -4.20
CA PRO A 461 45.70 37.48 -3.57
C PRO A 461 45.76 38.49 -2.42
N TYR A 462 45.80 38.00 -1.17
CA TYR A 462 45.89 38.84 0.03
C TYR A 462 47.33 39.15 0.46
N ALA A 463 47.56 40.36 0.95
CA ALA A 463 48.85 40.76 1.55
C ALA A 463 49.13 39.97 2.85
N LYS A 464 50.41 39.69 3.15
CA LYS A 464 50.87 38.91 4.33
C LYS A 464 50.25 39.34 5.66
N HIS A 465 49.90 40.61 5.82
CA HIS A 465 49.32 41.16 7.05
C HIS A 465 47.86 40.76 7.28
N LEU A 466 47.07 40.55 6.22
CA LEU A 466 45.70 40.05 6.33
C LEU A 466 45.66 38.58 6.77
N LYS A 467 46.67 37.79 6.38
CA LYS A 467 46.81 36.40 6.84
C LYS A 467 46.95 36.28 8.36
N ILE A 468 47.68 37.20 8.98
CA ILE A 468 47.90 37.24 10.43
C ILE A 468 46.61 37.63 11.15
N VAL A 469 45.88 38.65 10.65
CA VAL A 469 44.57 39.04 11.21
C VAL A 469 43.53 37.91 11.06
N LEU A 470 43.60 37.12 9.99
CA LEU A 470 42.75 35.95 9.74
C LEU A 470 43.12 34.71 10.57
N GLU A 471 44.28 34.70 11.23
CA GLU A 471 44.63 33.68 12.23
C GLU A 471 44.03 34.02 13.60
N ASP A 472 43.83 35.31 13.89
CA ASP A 472 43.24 35.80 15.14
C ASP A 472 41.69 35.89 15.11
N LEU A 473 41.09 35.85 13.92
CA LEU A 473 39.64 35.90 13.74
C LEU A 473 38.99 34.51 13.89
N PRO A 474 37.85 34.40 14.60
CA PRO A 474 37.08 33.16 14.70
C PRO A 474 36.44 32.84 13.34
N THR A 475 37.23 32.19 12.48
CA THR A 475 36.84 31.76 11.14
C THR A 475 36.46 30.28 11.17
N ILE A 476 35.40 29.92 10.44
CA ILE A 476 35.02 28.50 10.25
C ILE A 476 36.20 27.76 9.60
N ASP A 477 36.51 26.55 10.05
CA ASP A 477 37.56 25.73 9.43
C ASP A 477 37.24 25.49 7.94
N GLU A 478 38.14 25.94 7.06
CA GLU A 478 38.05 25.82 5.60
C GLU A 478 37.81 24.38 5.13
N ARG A 479 38.37 23.39 5.84
CA ARG A 479 38.26 21.97 5.48
C ARG A 479 36.81 21.46 5.53
N LEU A 480 35.94 22.13 6.31
CA LEU A 480 34.52 21.80 6.38
C LEU A 480 33.84 22.07 5.03
N LEU A 481 34.05 23.27 4.48
CA LEU A 481 33.46 23.67 3.20
C LEU A 481 34.12 22.94 2.05
N ASP A 482 35.44 22.74 2.07
CA ASP A 482 36.16 21.97 1.06
C ASP A 482 35.67 20.51 0.99
N TYR A 483 35.36 19.87 2.13
CA TYR A 483 34.80 18.51 2.17
C TYR A 483 33.41 18.46 1.53
N ILE A 484 32.54 19.42 1.87
CA ILE A 484 31.18 19.51 1.33
C ILE A 484 31.21 19.82 -0.16
N GLU A 485 32.06 20.74 -0.60
CA GLU A 485 32.22 21.10 -2.01
C GLU A 485 32.70 19.91 -2.84
N LYS A 486 33.68 19.15 -2.32
CA LYS A 486 34.25 17.99 -3.01
C LYS A 486 33.29 16.81 -3.08
N LYS A 487 32.51 16.54 -2.02
CA LYS A 487 31.66 15.34 -1.92
C LYS A 487 30.20 15.61 -2.30
N TYR A 488 29.70 16.82 -2.07
CA TYR A 488 28.31 17.22 -2.26
C TYR A 488 28.17 18.66 -2.82
N PRO A 489 28.70 18.95 -4.02
CA PRO A 489 28.78 20.32 -4.56
C PRO A 489 27.41 21.00 -4.70
N ARG A 490 26.36 20.23 -5.01
CA ARG A 490 24.98 20.74 -5.15
C ARG A 490 24.36 21.24 -3.84
N ARG A 491 24.89 20.83 -2.68
CA ARG A 491 24.36 21.22 -1.36
C ARG A 491 25.18 22.32 -0.67
N LEU A 492 26.32 22.70 -1.24
CA LEU A 492 27.17 23.74 -0.67
C LEU A 492 26.42 25.07 -0.49
N GLU A 493 25.63 25.48 -1.49
CA GLU A 493 24.85 26.72 -1.38
C GLU A 493 23.76 26.65 -0.31
N SER A 494 23.10 25.50 -0.15
CA SER A 494 22.06 25.32 0.88
C SER A 494 22.67 25.40 2.29
N ILE A 495 23.83 24.77 2.49
CA ILE A 495 24.55 24.82 3.77
C ILE A 495 25.10 26.22 4.05
N LYS A 496 25.62 26.92 3.02
CA LYS A 496 26.02 28.33 3.15
C LYS A 496 24.83 29.19 3.58
N ARG A 497 23.63 28.98 3.03
CA ARG A 497 22.40 29.68 3.45
C ARG A 497 22.01 29.33 4.88
N LEU A 498 22.03 28.05 5.25
CA LEU A 498 21.72 27.61 6.61
C LEU A 498 22.66 28.23 7.65
N LEU A 499 23.96 28.27 7.37
CA LEU A 499 24.95 28.94 8.22
C LEU A 499 24.72 30.47 8.27
N LYS A 500 24.34 31.11 7.16
CA LYS A 500 23.96 32.54 7.14
C LYS A 500 22.69 32.82 7.98
N ASP A 501 21.68 31.96 7.88
CA ASP A 501 20.40 32.09 8.58
C ASP A 501 20.56 31.90 10.11
N LEU A 502 21.49 31.03 10.51
CA LEU A 502 21.82 30.81 11.91
C LEU A 502 22.48 32.04 12.57
N ASP A 503 23.28 32.82 11.84
CA ASP A 503 24.04 33.92 12.44
C ASP A 503 23.27 35.26 12.48
N LYS A 504 22.36 35.56 11.55
CA LYS A 504 21.69 36.88 11.43
C LYS A 504 22.64 38.11 11.58
N ILE A 505 23.95 37.97 11.43
CA ILE A 505 24.92 39.06 11.29
C ILE A 505 25.53 38.93 9.91
N ILE A 506 25.05 39.82 9.03
CA ILE A 506 25.63 40.11 7.73
C ILE A 506 27.02 40.70 7.97
N ILE A 507 28.07 40.03 7.47
CA ILE A 507 29.05 40.73 6.64
C ILE A 507 29.28 39.85 5.40
N ASN A 508 28.47 40.11 4.37
CA ASN A 508 28.92 39.91 3.00
C ASN A 508 30.20 40.73 2.83
N PHE A 509 31.35 40.07 2.64
CA PHE A 509 32.40 40.63 1.80
C PHE A 509 32.18 40.21 0.33
N GLU A 510 30.94 39.89 -0.05
CA GLU A 510 30.50 39.94 -1.44
C GLU A 510 30.09 41.38 -1.73
N HIS A 511 30.96 42.10 -2.45
CA HIS A 511 30.90 43.50 -2.85
C HIS A 511 31.59 44.50 -1.90
N HIS A 512 32.86 44.80 -2.18
CA HIS A 512 33.27 46.20 -2.40
C HIS A 512 34.62 46.29 -3.14
N TYR A 513 34.52 46.90 -4.34
CA TYR A 513 35.52 47.44 -5.29
C TYR A 513 36.44 46.49 -6.05
#